data_AF-A0A921GBD1-F1
#
_entry.id   AF-A0A921GBD1-F1
#
_cell.length_a   1.000
_cell.length_b   1.000
_cell.length_c   1.000
_cell.angle_alpha   90.00
_cell.angle_beta   90.00
_cell.angle_gamma   90.00
#
_symmetry.space_group_name_H-M   'P 1'
#
loop_
_entity.id
_entity.type
_entity.pdbx_description
1 polymer ?
#
loop_
_entity_poly.entity_id
_entity_poly.type
_entity_poly.pdbx_seq_one_letter_code
_entity_poly.pdbx_strand_id
1 'polypeptide(L)'
;MYHQYREGWLEVICGCMFSGKTEELIRRINVLSYAKKNIVVFKPKVDNRYSDTEIVSHSGSRVPCKIVEKAQDILKLVNDDVEVVAIDEIQFFDKDIVDVCEYLADKGIRVIVAGLDKDFRG
;
A
#
# COMPACT_ATOMS: atom_id res chain seq x y z
N MET A 1 12.95 27.07 -14.06
CA MET A 1 11.99 27.21 -12.95
C MET A 1 11.45 25.82 -12.67
N TYR A 2 11.99 25.12 -11.67
CA TYR A 2 11.51 23.78 -11.32
C TYR A 2 10.22 23.94 -10.52
N HIS A 3 9.16 23.29 -10.98
CA HIS A 3 7.90 23.21 -10.25
C HIS A 3 8.14 22.27 -9.05
N GLN A 4 8.28 22.83 -7.85
CA GLN A 4 8.23 22.04 -6.62
C GLN A 4 6.78 21.59 -6.46
N TYR A 5 6.48 20.37 -6.91
CA TYR A 5 5.22 19.72 -6.55
C TYR A 5 5.20 19.54 -5.03
N ARG A 6 4.02 19.66 -4.42
CA ARG A 6 3.83 19.20 -3.03
C ARG A 6 4.32 17.76 -2.95
N GLU A 7 5.24 17.50 -2.03
CA GLU A 7 5.63 16.15 -1.68
C GLU A 7 4.46 15.48 -0.94
N GLY A 8 4.26 14.18 -1.17
CA GLY A 8 3.19 13.39 -0.55
C GLY A 8 1.82 13.49 -1.23
N TRP A 9 1.22 12.33 -1.49
CA TRP A 9 -0.14 12.19 -2.03
C TRP A 9 -0.62 10.76 -1.86
N LEU A 10 -1.94 10.56 -1.98
CA LEU A 10 -2.58 9.25 -1.91
C LEU A 10 -3.01 8.77 -3.30
N GLU A 11 -2.67 7.54 -3.64
CA GLU A 11 -3.15 6.83 -4.82
C GLU A 11 -3.98 5.62 -4.38
N VAL A 12 -5.17 5.47 -4.94
CA VAL A 12 -6.06 4.33 -4.66
C VAL A 12 -6.21 3.47 -5.90
N ILE A 13 -5.98 2.16 -5.74
CA ILE A 13 -6.20 1.12 -6.75
C ILE A 13 -7.35 0.24 -6.25
N CYS A 14 -8.55 0.45 -6.78
CA CYS A 14 -9.74 -0.27 -6.34
C CYS A 14 -10.44 -1.05 -7.47
N GLY A 15 -11.27 -2.01 -7.08
CA GLY A 15 -12.03 -2.87 -7.98
C GLY A 15 -12.31 -4.25 -7.36
N CYS A 16 -13.10 -5.06 -8.06
CA CYS A 16 -13.48 -6.39 -7.59
C CYS A 16 -12.29 -7.37 -7.49
N MET A 17 -12.49 -8.54 -6.88
CA MET A 17 -11.47 -9.60 -6.89
C MET A 17 -11.07 -9.96 -8.34
N PHE A 18 -9.79 -10.29 -8.54
CA PHE A 18 -9.18 -10.60 -9.86
C PHE A 18 -9.09 -9.45 -10.86
N SER A 19 -9.45 -8.21 -10.49
CA SER A 19 -9.31 -7.04 -11.37
C SER A 19 -7.87 -6.51 -11.53
N GLY A 20 -6.85 -7.25 -11.07
CA GLY A 20 -5.44 -6.86 -11.21
C GLY A 20 -4.91 -5.84 -10.19
N LYS A 21 -5.60 -5.61 -9.07
CA LYS A 21 -5.18 -4.60 -8.05
C LYS A 21 -3.76 -4.82 -7.52
N THR A 22 -3.48 -6.00 -6.97
CA THR A 22 -2.15 -6.36 -6.46
C THR A 22 -1.10 -6.36 -7.57
N GLU A 23 -1.47 -6.72 -8.80
CA GLU A 23 -0.56 -6.68 -9.95
C GLU A 23 -0.14 -5.24 -10.31
N GLU A 24 -1.09 -4.30 -10.33
CA GLU A 24 -0.80 -2.88 -10.55
C GLU A 24 0.00 -2.29 -9.37
N LEU A 25 -0.31 -2.66 -8.13
CA LEU A 25 0.45 -2.24 -6.95
C LEU A 25 1.91 -2.70 -7.03
N ILE A 26 2.14 -3.99 -7.32
CA ILE A 26 3.48 -4.57 -7.52
C ILE A 26 4.20 -3.89 -8.69
N ARG A 27 3.51 -3.63 -9.80
CA ARG A 27 4.10 -2.91 -10.95
C ARG A 27 4.61 -1.53 -10.54
N ARG A 28 3.83 -0.77 -9.76
CA ARG A 28 4.24 0.56 -9.25
C ARG A 28 5.42 0.47 -8.28
N ILE A 29 5.41 -0.50 -7.36
CA ILE A 29 6.53 -0.75 -6.44
C ILE A 29 7.82 -1.04 -7.23
N ASN A 30 7.76 -1.90 -8.25
CA ASN A 30 8.91 -2.23 -9.09
C ASN A 30 9.45 -1.02 -9.85
N VAL A 31 8.58 -0.19 -10.42
CA VAL A 31 9.00 1.06 -11.10
C VAL A 31 9.72 2.00 -10.11
N LEU A 32 9.21 2.13 -8.89
CA LEU A 32 9.78 3.00 -7.87
C LEU A 32 11.09 2.46 -7.29
N SER A 33 11.25 1.14 -7.22
CA SER A 33 12.51 0.53 -6.77
C SER A 33 13.64 0.77 -7.78
N TYR A 34 13.36 0.77 -9.09
CA TYR A 34 14.33 1.18 -10.11
C TYR A 34 14.73 2.66 -9.99
N ALA A 35 13.82 3.51 -9.50
CA ALA A 35 14.10 4.90 -9.14
C ALA A 35 14.83 5.05 -7.79
N LYS A 36 15.21 3.92 -7.16
CA LYS A 36 15.90 3.84 -5.86
C LYS A 36 15.14 4.50 -4.71
N LYS A 37 13.81 4.48 -4.76
CA LYS A 37 12.97 4.96 -3.67
C LYS A 37 13.01 4.00 -2.49
N ASN A 38 12.99 4.53 -1.28
CA ASN A 38 12.81 3.74 -0.07
C ASN A 38 11.33 3.43 0.13
N ILE A 39 10.96 2.16 -0.09
CA ILE A 39 9.58 1.69 -0.12
C ILE A 39 9.35 0.71 1.03
N VAL A 40 8.24 0.88 1.75
CA VAL A 40 7.74 -0.13 2.70
C VAL A 40 6.37 -0.61 2.26
N VAL A 41 6.20 -1.92 2.17
CA VAL A 41 4.95 -2.57 1.75
C VAL A 41 4.29 -3.20 2.96
N PHE A 42 2.99 -3.03 3.10
CA PHE A 42 2.18 -3.56 4.19
C PHE A 42 1.01 -4.38 3.67
N LYS A 43 0.58 -5.33 4.49
CA LYS A 43 -0.71 -6.00 4.33
C LYS A 43 -1.33 -6.33 5.69
N PRO A 44 -2.65 -6.46 5.78
CA PRO A 44 -3.33 -6.81 7.02
C PRO A 44 -3.06 -8.28 7.39
N LYS A 45 -2.95 -8.56 8.68
CA LYS A 45 -2.77 -9.92 9.24
C LYS A 45 -3.88 -10.89 8.87
N VAL A 46 -5.07 -10.38 8.64
CA VAL A 46 -6.23 -11.19 8.21
C VAL A 46 -6.03 -11.76 6.80
N ASP A 47 -5.18 -11.15 5.96
CA ASP A 47 -4.90 -11.65 4.62
C ASP A 47 -3.71 -12.64 4.59
N ASN A 48 -4.03 -13.92 4.77
CA ASN A 48 -3.09 -15.04 4.73
C ASN A 48 -3.30 -15.98 3.52
N ARG A 49 -4.02 -15.52 2.48
CA ARG A 49 -4.45 -16.39 1.36
C ARG A 49 -3.29 -16.98 0.55
N TYR A 50 -2.14 -16.31 0.49
CA TYR A 50 -1.03 -16.68 -0.41
C TYR A 50 0.36 -16.74 0.23
N SER A 51 0.63 -15.96 1.27
CA SER A 51 1.95 -15.88 1.93
C SER A 51 1.80 -15.21 3.29
N ASP A 52 2.76 -15.41 4.21
CA ASP A 52 2.85 -14.69 5.48
C ASP A 52 3.93 -13.58 5.46
N THR A 53 4.62 -13.42 4.34
CA THR A 53 5.75 -12.46 4.23
C THR A 53 5.73 -11.64 2.95
N GLU A 54 4.80 -11.92 2.03
CA GLU A 54 4.72 -11.28 0.72
C GLU A 54 3.29 -10.89 0.35
N ILE A 55 3.16 -9.87 -0.49
CA ILE A 55 1.98 -9.66 -1.32
C ILE A 55 2.16 -10.44 -2.62
N VAL A 56 1.11 -11.12 -3.07
CA VAL A 56 1.16 -12.03 -4.21
C VAL A 56 -0.01 -11.72 -5.14
N SER A 57 0.31 -11.33 -6.37
CA SER A 57 -0.69 -11.17 -7.42
C SER A 57 -1.16 -12.52 -7.96
N HIS A 58 -2.33 -12.54 -8.60
CA HIS A 58 -2.85 -13.75 -9.22
C HIS A 58 -1.96 -14.29 -10.36
N SER A 59 -1.25 -13.41 -11.07
CA SER A 59 -0.28 -13.77 -12.11
C SER A 59 1.05 -14.31 -11.55
N GLY A 60 1.18 -14.41 -10.22
CA GLY A 60 2.31 -15.02 -9.53
C GLY A 60 3.45 -14.05 -9.18
N SER A 61 3.36 -12.77 -9.55
CA SER A 61 4.31 -11.73 -9.11
C SER A 61 4.23 -11.51 -7.60
N ARG A 62 5.39 -11.30 -6.95
CA ARG A 62 5.49 -11.21 -5.49
C ARG A 62 6.41 -10.07 -5.07
N VAL A 63 6.10 -9.46 -3.93
CA VAL A 63 6.94 -8.45 -3.27
C VAL A 63 6.92 -8.68 -1.75
N PRO A 64 8.08 -8.64 -1.06
CA PRO A 64 8.14 -8.71 0.40
C PRO A 64 7.32 -7.61 1.07
N CYS A 65 6.65 -7.93 2.17
CA CYS A 65 5.82 -6.99 2.92
C CYS A 65 5.92 -7.21 4.43
N LYS A 66 5.52 -6.18 5.20
CA LYS A 66 5.32 -6.25 6.64
C LYS A 66 3.84 -6.54 6.91
N ILE A 67 3.57 -7.54 7.75
CA ILE A 67 2.22 -7.80 8.23
C ILE A 67 1.91 -6.91 9.43
N VAL A 68 0.74 -6.27 9.41
CA VAL A 68 0.25 -5.42 10.50
C VAL A 68 -1.17 -5.82 10.89
N GLU A 69 -1.51 -5.70 12.17
CA GLU A 69 -2.85 -6.03 12.68
C GLU A 69 -3.76 -4.80 12.72
N LYS A 70 -3.22 -3.64 13.12
CA LYS A 70 -3.94 -2.38 13.19
C LYS A 70 -3.31 -1.33 12.28
N ALA A 71 -4.11 -0.40 11.76
CA ALA A 71 -3.61 0.70 10.93
C ALA A 71 -2.49 1.48 11.61
N GLN A 72 -2.63 1.75 12.92
CA GLN A 72 -1.64 2.48 13.72
C GLN A 72 -0.25 1.80 13.80
N ASP A 73 -0.16 0.48 13.55
CA ASP A 73 1.13 -0.21 13.55
C ASP A 73 1.99 0.16 12.32
N ILE A 74 1.36 0.64 11.24
CA ILE A 74 2.06 1.17 10.06
C ILE A 74 2.95 2.34 10.49
N LEU A 75 2.41 3.28 11.28
CA LEU A 75 3.14 4.47 11.73
C LEU A 75 4.39 4.13 12.57
N LYS A 76 4.36 3.02 13.31
CA LYS A 76 5.51 2.54 14.12
C LYS A 76 6.62 1.94 13.25
N LEU A 77 6.29 1.52 12.04
CA LEU A 77 7.16 0.77 11.12
C LEU A 77 7.66 1.62 9.95
N VAL A 78 7.23 2.88 9.88
CA VAL A 78 7.65 3.92 8.94
C VAL A 78 8.59 4.88 9.68
N ASN A 79 9.82 4.98 9.20
CA ASN A 79 10.85 5.89 9.70
C ASN A 79 11.08 7.05 8.71
N ASP A 80 11.92 8.02 9.09
CA ASP A 80 12.10 9.28 8.34
C ASP A 80 12.72 9.11 6.94
N ASP A 81 13.33 7.96 6.63
CA ASP A 81 13.89 7.64 5.32
C ASP A 81 12.90 7.00 4.35
N VAL A 82 11.68 6.65 4.78
CA VAL A 82 10.65 6.11 3.87
C VAL A 82 10.10 7.20 2.97
N GLU A 83 10.13 6.94 1.67
CA GLU A 83 9.57 7.85 0.66
C GLU A 83 8.23 7.36 0.11
N VAL A 84 7.97 6.04 0.19
CA VAL A 84 6.77 5.40 -0.34
C VAL A 84 6.23 4.35 0.63
N VAL A 85 4.93 4.42 0.90
CA VAL A 85 4.19 3.39 1.63
C VAL A 85 3.19 2.74 0.69
N ALA A 86 3.28 1.43 0.52
CA ALA A 86 2.35 0.64 -0.26
C ALA A 86 1.52 -0.27 0.67
N ILE A 87 0.20 -0.32 0.51
CA ILE A 87 -0.70 -1.11 1.36
C ILE A 87 -1.63 -1.94 0.46
N ASP A 88 -1.58 -3.26 0.57
CA ASP A 88 -2.51 -4.15 -0.13
C ASP A 88 -3.67 -4.58 0.77
N GLU A 89 -4.78 -4.98 0.14
CA GLU A 89 -6.02 -5.44 0.78
C GLU A 89 -6.55 -4.49 1.88
N ILE A 90 -6.53 -3.18 1.58
CA ILE A 90 -6.82 -2.12 2.56
C ILE A 90 -8.22 -2.23 3.21
N GLN A 91 -9.19 -2.87 2.56
CA GLN A 91 -10.55 -3.03 3.08
C GLN A 91 -10.64 -3.87 4.36
N PHE A 92 -9.58 -4.60 4.74
CA PHE A 92 -9.54 -5.34 5.99
C PHE A 92 -9.06 -4.52 7.19
N PHE A 93 -8.59 -3.29 6.98
CA PHE A 93 -8.31 -2.37 8.08
C PHE A 93 -9.58 -1.68 8.58
N ASP A 94 -9.53 -1.19 9.80
CA ASP A 94 -10.54 -0.32 10.39
C ASP A 94 -10.47 1.10 9.83
N LYS A 95 -11.39 1.97 10.28
CA LYS A 95 -11.52 3.34 9.76
C LYS A 95 -10.29 4.20 10.02
N ASP A 96 -9.51 3.88 11.05
CA ASP A 96 -8.27 4.58 11.41
C ASP A 96 -7.24 4.56 10.26
N ILE A 97 -7.37 3.64 9.30
CA ILE A 97 -6.50 3.61 8.12
C ILE A 97 -6.57 4.89 7.29
N VAL A 98 -7.71 5.58 7.28
CA VAL A 98 -7.87 6.86 6.56
C VAL A 98 -6.94 7.91 7.18
N ASP A 99 -7.01 8.08 8.50
CA ASP A 99 -6.17 9.04 9.23
C ASP A 99 -4.68 8.70 9.09
N VAL A 100 -4.32 7.41 9.09
CA VAL A 100 -2.94 6.95 8.86
C VAL A 100 -2.46 7.32 7.46
N CYS A 101 -3.26 7.08 6.42
CA CYS A 101 -2.92 7.43 5.05
C CYS A 101 -2.79 8.95 4.86
N GLU A 102 -3.71 9.73 5.41
CA GLU A 102 -3.67 11.20 5.36
C GLU A 102 -2.43 11.75 6.08
N TYR A 103 -2.16 11.27 7.30
CA TYR A 103 -0.98 11.67 8.07
C TYR A 103 0.33 11.41 7.32
N LEU A 104 0.47 10.23 6.70
CA LEU A 104 1.66 9.90 5.91
C LEU A 104 1.78 10.79 4.66
N ALA A 105 0.67 11.03 3.95
CA ALA A 105 0.66 11.91 2.79
C ALA A 105 1.02 13.36 3.18
N ASP A 106 0.48 13.88 4.28
CA ASP A 106 0.82 15.21 4.80
C ASP A 106 2.29 15.34 5.24
N LYS A 107 2.94 14.22 5.56
CA LYS A 107 4.39 14.14 5.85
C LYS A 107 5.27 14.09 4.61
N GLY A 108 4.70 14.16 3.41
CA GLY A 108 5.45 14.12 2.16
C GLY A 108 5.65 12.72 1.59
N ILE A 109 5.09 11.68 2.23
CA ILE A 109 5.23 10.29 1.80
C ILE A 109 4.21 9.99 0.71
N ARG A 110 4.65 9.35 -0.37
CA ARG A 110 3.73 8.83 -1.38
C ARG A 110 3.04 7.57 -0.85
N VAL A 111 1.72 7.61 -0.70
CA VAL A 111 0.93 6.49 -0.20
C VAL A 111 0.18 5.84 -1.36
N ILE A 112 0.37 4.55 -1.60
CA ILE A 112 -0.31 3.79 -2.64
C ILE A 112 -1.09 2.66 -1.96
N VAL A 113 -2.41 2.65 -2.12
CA VAL A 113 -3.27 1.65 -1.48
C VAL A 113 -4.02 0.84 -2.52
N ALA A 114 -4.21 -0.45 -2.26
CA ALA A 114 -5.00 -1.34 -3.09
C ALA A 114 -6.05 -2.07 -2.24
N GLY A 115 -7.26 -2.23 -2.77
CA GLY A 115 -8.31 -2.98 -2.09
C GLY A 115 -9.66 -3.01 -2.81
N LEU A 116 -10.60 -3.76 -2.24
CA LEU A 116 -11.95 -3.88 -2.78
C LEU A 116 -12.73 -2.57 -2.60
N ASP A 117 -13.46 -2.16 -3.63
CA ASP A 117 -14.42 -1.04 -3.57
C ASP A 117 -15.79 -1.46 -3.02
N LYS A 118 -16.14 -2.74 -3.18
CA LYS A 118 -17.41 -3.34 -2.73
C LYS A 118 -17.19 -4.73 -2.14
N ASP A 119 -18.14 -5.17 -1.32
CA ASP A 119 -18.21 -6.57 -0.88
C ASP A 119 -19.00 -7.42 -1.91
N PHE A 120 -19.20 -8.71 -1.62
CA PHE A 120 -19.90 -9.63 -2.53
C PHE A 120 -21.39 -9.29 -2.78
N ARG A 121 -21.98 -8.39 -2.00
CA ARG A 121 -23.37 -7.93 -2.11
C ARG A 121 -23.51 -6.67 -2.96
N GLY A 122 -22.40 -6.08 -3.40
CA GLY A 122 -22.35 -4.82 -4.15
C GLY A 122 -22.23 -3.60 -3.26
#